data_AF-A0A8J7P9D7-F1
#
_entry.id   AF-A0A8J7P9D7-F1
#
_cell.length_a   1.000
_cell.length_b   1.000
_cell.length_c   1.000
_cell.angle_alpha   90.00
_cell.angle_beta   90.00
_cell.angle_gamma   90.00
#
_symmetry.space_group_name_H-M   'P 1'
#
loop_
_entity.id
_entity.type
_entity.pdbx_description
1 polymer ?
#
loop_
_entity_poly.entity_id
_entity_poly.type
_entity_poly.pdbx_seq_one_letter_code
_entity_poly.pdbx_strand_id
1 'polypeptide(L)'
;MNAVCSGTKFQQQTISEMDKEEKDFLQSKTRTVDVFHKLKFSMFDCLHTNLNSVVRQSLKTKYRFYILETKVDTFFEKTKEALKAEGHVGVQPSQFSQLDQCSSSPLLMVIRNEDISANICKIPHLLDLKKMPDVLFAGVDCPDDILNCTYQELFTRGGFVVCDGAVLDTLTLDHFKKMVSVLEELGQNGKWKWFLHYKDCRRLKENGRTSIEDHTKQHFIDCCQEADIVEVLPYHECDLISQERPDYFSCLLRLQVQHITARFAVFITDKPEDTFGKHGILATNINTFFYIFQSVKT
;
A
#
# COMPACT_ATOMS: atom_id res chain seq x y z
N MET A 1 -39.21 59.19 -29.63
CA MET A 1 -37.94 58.59 -30.04
C MET A 1 -37.22 58.08 -28.79
N ASN A 2 -36.93 56.77 -28.77
CA ASN A 2 -36.02 55.97 -27.92
C ASN A 2 -35.90 56.26 -26.40
N ALA A 3 -36.24 55.26 -25.57
CA ALA A 3 -35.26 54.44 -24.80
C ALA A 3 -35.97 53.35 -23.96
N VAL A 4 -35.29 52.22 -23.83
CA VAL A 4 -35.72 50.92 -23.29
C VAL A 4 -34.98 50.62 -21.96
N CYS A 5 -35.60 49.77 -21.14
CA CYS A 5 -35.06 48.88 -20.08
C CYS A 5 -34.75 49.41 -18.67
N SER A 6 -35.23 48.68 -17.66
CA SER A 6 -34.38 47.84 -16.76
C SER A 6 -35.21 47.06 -15.73
N GLY A 7 -34.86 45.79 -15.46
CA GLY A 7 -35.33 45.12 -14.24
C GLY A 7 -35.27 43.59 -14.14
N THR A 8 -34.20 42.90 -14.56
CA THR A 8 -33.98 41.47 -14.28
C THR A 8 -33.15 41.31 -13.00
N LYS A 9 -33.70 40.68 -11.94
CA LYS A 9 -32.97 40.43 -10.67
C LYS A 9 -32.97 38.99 -10.17
N PHE A 10 -33.34 38.00 -10.99
CA PHE A 10 -33.50 36.61 -10.54
C PHE A 10 -32.50 35.59 -11.12
N GLN A 11 -31.47 36.00 -11.86
CA GLN A 11 -30.54 35.06 -12.54
C GLN A 11 -29.09 35.06 -12.05
N GLN A 12 -28.68 35.94 -11.13
CA GLN A 12 -27.28 36.04 -10.71
C GLN A 12 -26.87 35.13 -9.55
N GLN A 13 -27.80 34.62 -8.73
CA GLN A 13 -27.44 33.75 -7.60
C GLN A 13 -27.16 32.30 -8.04
N THR A 14 -27.95 31.76 -8.98
CA THR A 14 -27.87 30.35 -9.41
C THR A 14 -26.62 30.04 -10.26
N ILE A 15 -26.13 31.01 -11.05
CA ILE A 15 -24.94 30.82 -11.90
C ILE A 15 -23.66 30.74 -11.05
N SER A 16 -23.58 31.51 -9.95
CA SER A 16 -22.40 31.52 -9.07
C SER A 16 -22.23 30.26 -8.23
N GLU A 17 -23.33 29.55 -7.94
CA GLU A 17 -23.31 28.28 -7.20
C GLU A 17 -22.92 27.12 -8.14
N MET A 18 -23.43 27.11 -9.38
CA MET A 18 -23.05 26.12 -10.41
C MET A 18 -21.56 26.23 -10.81
N ASP A 19 -21.03 27.45 -10.99
CA ASP A 19 -19.61 27.66 -11.30
C ASP A 19 -18.67 27.27 -10.15
N LYS A 20 -19.17 27.30 -8.91
CA LYS A 20 -18.42 26.92 -7.71
C LYS A 20 -18.44 25.41 -7.52
N GLU A 21 -19.58 24.76 -7.72
CA GLU A 21 -19.69 23.30 -7.74
C GLU A 21 -18.88 22.68 -8.89
N GLU A 22 -18.85 23.30 -10.06
CA GLU A 22 -18.04 22.82 -11.18
C GLU A 22 -16.55 22.98 -10.92
N LYS A 23 -16.12 24.09 -10.31
CA LYS A 23 -14.71 24.28 -9.88
C LYS A 23 -14.32 23.33 -8.76
N ASP A 24 -15.17 23.12 -7.76
CA ASP A 24 -14.92 22.18 -6.67
C ASP A 24 -14.91 20.73 -7.19
N PHE A 25 -15.75 20.40 -8.17
CA PHE A 25 -15.76 19.11 -8.86
C PHE A 25 -14.48 18.90 -9.67
N LEU A 26 -14.08 19.87 -10.50
CA LEU A 26 -12.80 19.82 -11.24
C LEU A 26 -11.61 19.73 -10.29
N GLN A 27 -11.59 20.52 -9.21
CA GLN A 27 -10.50 20.52 -8.25
C GLN A 27 -10.44 19.23 -7.44
N SER A 28 -11.58 18.62 -7.12
CA SER A 28 -11.65 17.28 -6.52
C SER A 28 -11.09 16.24 -7.49
N LYS A 29 -11.47 16.31 -8.77
CA LYS A 29 -11.02 15.38 -9.82
C LYS A 29 -9.51 15.51 -10.06
N THR A 30 -8.97 16.72 -10.11
CA THR A 30 -7.53 16.96 -10.23
C THR A 30 -6.76 16.46 -9.00
N ARG A 31 -7.28 16.68 -7.78
CA ARG A 31 -6.67 16.15 -6.54
C ARG A 31 -6.70 14.62 -6.50
N THR A 32 -7.80 14.01 -6.91
CA THR A 32 -7.95 12.56 -6.98
C THR A 32 -6.99 11.94 -7.99
N VAL A 33 -6.84 12.56 -9.18
CA VAL A 33 -5.86 12.13 -10.20
C VAL A 33 -4.42 12.27 -9.68
N ASP A 34 -4.09 13.35 -8.98
CA ASP A 34 -2.78 13.57 -8.37
C ASP A 34 -2.48 12.51 -7.28
N VAL A 35 -3.45 12.19 -6.41
CA VAL A 35 -3.33 11.12 -5.40
C VAL A 35 -3.08 9.76 -6.05
N PHE A 36 -3.77 9.44 -7.13
CA PHE A 36 -3.60 8.16 -7.83
C PHE A 36 -2.31 8.08 -8.62
N HIS A 37 -1.89 9.17 -9.25
CA HIS A 37 -0.58 9.24 -9.90
C HIS A 37 0.55 9.05 -8.87
N LYS A 38 0.44 9.67 -7.69
CA LYS A 38 1.38 9.48 -6.58
C LYS A 38 1.40 8.06 -6.06
N LEU A 39 0.22 7.43 -5.90
CA LEU A 39 0.12 6.05 -5.47
C LEU A 39 0.71 5.09 -6.51
N LYS A 40 0.39 5.30 -7.79
CA LYS A 40 0.98 4.57 -8.92
C LYS A 40 2.50 4.71 -8.90
N PHE A 41 3.01 5.94 -8.84
CA PHE A 41 4.44 6.22 -8.75
C PHE A 41 5.08 5.50 -7.55
N SER A 42 4.46 5.50 -6.38
CA SER A 42 5.01 4.79 -5.21
C SER A 42 5.09 3.26 -5.37
N MET A 43 4.18 2.69 -6.17
CA MET A 43 4.09 1.24 -6.38
C MET A 43 4.95 0.77 -7.56
N PHE A 44 5.16 1.64 -8.56
CA PHE A 44 6.02 1.38 -9.71
C PHE A 44 7.47 1.80 -9.48
N ASP A 45 7.69 3.00 -8.98
CA ASP A 45 8.98 3.71 -9.05
C ASP A 45 9.67 3.74 -7.69
N CYS A 46 9.59 2.63 -6.96
CA CYS A 46 10.35 2.50 -5.73
C CYS A 46 11.83 2.39 -6.10
N LEU A 47 12.47 3.54 -6.29
CA LEU A 47 13.90 3.79 -6.38
C LEU A 47 14.61 3.39 -5.06
N HIS A 48 14.31 2.21 -4.53
CA HIS A 48 15.26 1.47 -3.72
C HIS A 48 16.38 1.00 -4.64
N THR A 49 17.21 1.95 -5.08
CA THR A 49 18.64 1.69 -5.07
C THR A 49 18.89 1.13 -3.67
N ASN A 50 19.32 -0.14 -3.62
CA ASN A 50 19.67 -0.92 -2.43
C ASN A 50 19.80 -0.03 -1.18
N LEU A 51 19.10 -0.31 -0.09
CA LEU A 51 19.29 0.42 1.17
C LEU A 51 20.80 0.44 1.52
N ASN A 52 21.49 -0.64 1.15
CA ASN A 52 22.93 -0.71 0.99
C ASN A 52 23.58 0.39 0.12
N SER A 53 23.17 0.65 -1.12
CA SER A 53 23.73 1.76 -1.91
C SER A 53 23.39 3.14 -1.33
N VAL A 54 22.18 3.38 -0.83
CA VAL A 54 21.83 4.68 -0.23
C VAL A 54 22.60 4.91 1.07
N VAL A 55 22.65 3.91 1.97
CA VAL A 55 23.37 4.01 3.24
C VAL A 55 24.90 3.96 3.06
N ARG A 56 25.42 3.14 2.15
CA ARG A 56 26.86 3.14 1.80
C ARG A 56 27.27 4.44 1.12
N GLN A 57 26.38 5.06 0.34
CA GLN A 57 26.60 6.40 -0.23
C GLN A 57 26.37 7.50 0.82
N SER A 58 25.56 7.22 1.86
CA SER A 58 25.26 8.12 2.99
C SER A 58 26.24 8.05 4.16
N LEU A 59 27.30 7.23 4.10
CA LEU A 59 28.54 7.55 4.83
C LEU A 59 29.03 8.98 4.48
N LYS A 60 28.50 9.62 3.42
CA LYS A 60 28.73 11.02 3.04
C LYS A 60 27.52 11.97 3.19
N THR A 61 26.30 11.49 3.45
CA THR A 61 25.08 12.33 3.53
C THR A 61 24.26 12.07 4.80
N LYS A 62 23.92 13.14 5.52
CA LYS A 62 23.11 13.04 6.74
C LYS A 62 21.65 12.72 6.38
N TYR A 63 21.06 11.72 7.04
CA TYR A 63 19.65 11.34 6.90
C TYR A 63 18.86 11.55 8.19
N ARG A 64 17.53 11.41 8.09
CA ARG A 64 16.60 11.47 9.22
C ARG A 64 16.24 10.07 9.68
N PHE A 65 15.97 9.88 10.98
CA PHE A 65 15.61 8.56 11.50
C PHE A 65 14.51 8.62 12.55
N TYR A 66 13.71 7.55 12.63
CA TYR A 66 12.75 7.30 13.69
C TYR A 66 13.00 5.90 14.24
N ILE A 67 13.05 5.76 15.57
CA ILE A 67 13.17 4.47 16.24
C ILE A 67 11.84 4.17 16.93
N LEU A 68 11.24 3.01 16.62
CA LEU A 68 10.05 2.55 17.32
C LEU A 68 10.44 1.99 18.69
N GLU A 69 10.31 2.82 19.72
CA GLU A 69 10.53 2.45 21.12
C GLU A 69 9.33 1.62 21.62
N THR A 70 9.53 0.31 21.81
CA THR A 70 8.45 -0.63 22.20
C THR A 70 8.39 -0.89 23.70
N LYS A 71 9.52 -0.71 24.40
CA LYS A 71 9.74 -0.99 25.82
C LYS A 71 10.80 -0.04 26.36
N VAL A 72 10.85 0.13 27.69
CA VAL A 72 11.95 0.84 28.35
C VAL A 72 13.18 -0.05 28.31
N ASP A 73 14.10 0.24 27.39
CA ASP A 73 15.29 -0.55 27.15
C ASP A 73 16.46 0.34 26.69
N THR A 74 17.64 0.10 27.25
CA THR A 74 18.88 0.78 26.89
C THR A 74 19.25 0.66 25.42
N PHE A 75 18.80 -0.39 24.73
CA PHE A 75 19.04 -0.57 23.29
C PHE A 75 18.55 0.63 22.47
N PHE A 76 17.36 1.17 22.77
CA PHE A 76 16.78 2.25 21.97
C PHE A 76 17.57 3.55 22.14
N GLU A 77 17.93 3.88 23.38
CA GLU A 77 18.76 5.05 23.66
C GLU A 77 20.17 4.90 23.08
N LYS A 78 20.81 3.73 23.22
CA LYS A 78 22.13 3.47 22.59
C LYS A 78 22.08 3.63 21.07
N THR A 79 21.04 3.11 20.42
CA THR A 79 20.87 3.23 18.97
C THR A 79 20.69 4.69 18.55
N LYS A 80 19.87 5.43 19.31
CA LYS A 80 19.61 6.86 19.07
C LYS A 80 20.87 7.72 19.28
N GLU A 81 21.65 7.44 20.31
CA GLU A 81 22.92 8.11 20.58
C GLU A 81 23.95 7.81 19.48
N ALA A 82 24.07 6.56 19.04
CA ALA A 82 24.96 6.17 17.95
C ALA A 82 24.62 6.92 16.65
N LEU A 83 23.35 6.95 16.26
CA LEU A 83 22.91 7.66 15.05
C LEU A 83 23.11 9.18 15.15
N LYS A 84 22.89 9.78 16.33
CA LYS A 84 23.16 11.21 16.57
C LYS A 84 24.65 11.53 16.55
N ALA A 85 25.51 10.65 17.08
CA ALA A 85 26.96 10.81 17.05
C ALA A 85 27.48 10.84 15.59
N GLU A 86 26.87 10.04 14.72
CA GLU A 86 27.10 10.08 13.27
C GLU A 86 26.40 11.27 12.57
N GLY A 87 25.76 12.17 13.31
CA GLY A 87 25.16 13.41 12.81
C GLY A 87 23.80 13.23 12.09
N HIS A 88 23.12 12.10 12.30
CA HIS A 88 21.76 11.89 11.80
C HIS A 88 20.73 12.60 12.69
N VAL A 89 19.58 12.94 12.11
CA VAL A 89 18.54 13.74 12.79
C VAL A 89 17.36 12.87 13.17
N GLY A 90 17.08 12.75 14.47
CA GLY A 90 15.90 12.04 14.97
C GLY A 90 14.62 12.82 14.68
N VAL A 91 13.56 12.13 14.26
CA VAL A 91 12.23 12.71 14.01
C VAL A 91 11.18 12.17 14.97
N GLN A 92 10.11 12.93 15.16
CA GLN A 92 8.94 12.55 15.96
C GLN A 92 7.75 12.18 15.05
N PRO A 93 6.82 11.31 15.50
CA PRO A 93 5.66 10.92 14.69
C PRO A 93 4.79 12.08 14.21
N SER A 94 4.69 13.16 14.99
CA SER A 94 3.96 14.38 14.62
C SER A 94 4.53 15.09 13.38
N GLN A 95 5.78 14.78 13.02
CA GLN A 95 6.45 15.33 11.84
C GLN A 95 6.16 14.49 10.59
N PHE A 96 5.55 13.29 10.71
CA PHE A 96 5.26 12.40 9.58
C PHE A 96 4.35 13.03 8.54
N SER A 97 3.34 13.79 8.98
CA SER A 97 2.42 14.52 8.09
C SER A 97 3.06 15.72 7.38
N GLN A 98 4.25 16.14 7.84
CA GLN A 98 5.02 17.27 7.29
C GLN A 98 6.20 16.79 6.45
N LEU A 99 6.35 15.48 6.23
CA LEU A 99 7.28 14.99 5.22
C LEU A 99 6.77 15.41 3.84
N ASP A 100 7.23 16.56 3.39
CA ASP A 100 7.11 16.94 1.99
C ASP A 100 7.78 15.85 1.13
N GLN A 101 7.13 15.47 0.04
CA GLN A 101 7.62 14.49 -0.95
C GLN A 101 8.95 14.92 -1.62
N CYS A 102 9.48 16.09 -1.27
CA CYS A 102 10.71 16.70 -1.77
C CYS A 102 11.69 17.02 -0.63
N SER A 103 11.58 16.37 0.54
CA SER A 103 12.66 16.46 1.54
C SER A 103 13.91 15.77 0.99
N SER A 104 15.00 16.52 0.81
CA SER A 104 16.25 16.02 0.20
C SER A 104 16.99 14.94 1.00
N SER A 105 16.48 14.56 2.17
CA SER A 105 17.08 13.56 3.05
C SER A 105 16.14 12.37 3.29
N PRO A 106 16.60 11.12 3.04
CA PRO A 106 15.80 9.93 3.28
C PRO A 106 15.46 9.79 4.77
N LEU A 107 14.34 9.10 5.05
CA LEU A 107 13.90 8.79 6.40
C LEU A 107 14.06 7.28 6.66
N LEU A 108 14.87 6.93 7.65
CA LEU A 108 15.06 5.56 8.11
C LEU A 108 14.15 5.26 9.31
N MET A 109 13.22 4.32 9.13
CA MET A 109 12.36 3.76 10.17
C MET A 109 13.05 2.54 10.76
N VAL A 110 13.38 2.58 12.05
CA VAL A 110 14.13 1.54 12.75
C VAL A 110 13.21 0.83 13.74
N ILE A 111 13.22 -0.50 13.70
CA ILE A 111 12.51 -1.37 14.64
C ILE A 111 13.42 -2.50 15.07
N ARG A 112 13.32 -2.94 16.32
CA ARG A 112 14.08 -4.10 16.79
C ARG A 112 13.50 -5.38 16.19
N ASN A 113 14.34 -6.30 15.71
CA ASN A 113 13.89 -7.52 15.03
C ASN A 113 12.91 -8.35 15.87
N GLU A 114 13.19 -8.53 17.16
CA GLU A 114 12.30 -9.27 18.08
C GLU A 114 10.91 -8.64 18.22
N ASP A 115 10.77 -7.34 17.97
CA ASP A 115 9.53 -6.60 18.14
C ASP A 115 8.73 -6.44 16.83
N ILE A 116 9.28 -6.84 15.67
CA ILE A 116 8.65 -6.65 14.35
C ILE A 116 7.25 -7.25 14.31
N SER A 117 7.13 -8.53 14.65
CA SER A 117 5.87 -9.28 14.51
C SER A 117 4.69 -8.64 15.26
N ALA A 118 4.96 -8.04 16.42
CA ALA A 118 3.94 -7.46 17.28
C ALA A 118 3.68 -5.97 17.03
N ASN A 119 4.63 -5.24 16.40
CA ASN A 119 4.60 -3.78 16.39
C ASN A 119 4.76 -3.13 15.01
N ILE A 120 5.23 -3.84 13.98
CA ILE A 120 5.47 -3.22 12.66
C ILE A 120 4.20 -2.58 12.10
N CYS A 121 3.06 -3.27 12.22
CA CYS A 121 1.77 -2.77 11.72
C CYS A 121 1.17 -1.66 12.59
N LYS A 122 1.79 -1.32 13.74
CA LYS A 122 1.33 -0.27 14.66
C LYS A 122 2.08 1.04 14.46
N ILE A 123 3.02 1.09 13.52
CA ILE A 123 3.74 2.33 13.17
C ILE A 123 2.70 3.40 12.76
N PRO A 124 2.71 4.59 13.38
CA PRO A 124 1.80 5.67 13.01
C PRO A 124 1.97 6.04 11.53
N HIS A 125 0.84 6.24 10.83
CA HIS A 125 0.82 6.62 9.41
C HIS A 125 1.55 5.62 8.48
N LEU A 126 1.60 4.33 8.84
CA LEU A 126 2.38 3.33 8.10
C LEU A 126 2.09 3.28 6.61
N LEU A 127 0.82 3.35 6.19
CA LEU A 127 0.50 3.32 4.76
C LEU A 127 1.06 4.54 4.01
N ASP A 128 1.00 5.72 4.61
CA ASP A 128 1.50 6.94 3.98
C ASP A 128 3.04 6.95 3.95
N LEU A 129 3.68 6.43 4.98
CA LEU A 129 5.12 6.16 4.99
C LEU A 129 5.53 5.19 3.88
N LYS A 130 4.78 4.10 3.67
CA LYS A 130 5.02 3.13 2.58
C LYS A 130 4.86 3.75 1.19
N LYS A 131 3.96 4.72 1.01
CA LYS A 131 3.80 5.45 -0.26
C LYS A 131 4.97 6.38 -0.58
N MET A 132 5.79 6.75 0.39
CA MET A 132 6.95 7.63 0.14
C MET A 132 8.17 6.79 -0.24
N PRO A 133 8.76 6.95 -1.44
CA PRO A 133 9.90 6.14 -1.87
C PRO A 133 11.15 6.37 -1.01
N ASP A 134 11.32 7.58 -0.46
CA ASP A 134 12.48 7.96 0.38
C ASP A 134 12.39 7.45 1.83
N VAL A 135 11.31 6.73 2.17
CA VAL A 135 11.15 6.10 3.50
C VAL A 135 11.58 4.65 3.45
N LEU A 136 12.58 4.36 4.28
CA LEU A 136 13.25 3.07 4.40
C LEU A 136 12.85 2.43 5.72
N PHE A 137 12.73 1.11 5.78
CA PHE A 137 12.41 0.38 7.01
C PHE A 137 13.50 -0.66 7.29
N ALA A 138 14.01 -0.67 8.52
CA ALA A 138 15.11 -1.52 8.94
C ALA A 138 14.79 -2.22 10.26
N GLY A 139 14.99 -3.53 10.25
CA GLY A 139 15.01 -4.41 11.41
C GLY A 139 16.44 -4.57 11.94
N VAL A 140 16.66 -4.35 13.24
CA VAL A 140 17.99 -4.34 13.87
C VAL A 140 18.01 -5.18 15.15
N ASP A 141 19.15 -5.81 15.45
CA ASP A 141 19.39 -6.51 16.71
C ASP A 141 20.32 -5.71 17.62
N CYS A 142 21.23 -4.92 17.03
CA CYS A 142 22.14 -4.05 17.76
C CYS A 142 22.37 -2.71 17.01
N PRO A 143 22.86 -1.65 17.69
CA PRO A 143 23.17 -0.37 17.06
C PRO A 143 24.15 -0.48 15.88
N ASP A 144 25.10 -1.41 15.99
CA ASP A 144 26.14 -1.64 14.99
C ASP A 144 25.57 -2.14 13.66
N ASP A 145 24.37 -2.72 13.65
CA ASP A 145 23.74 -3.19 12.41
C ASP A 145 23.47 -2.04 11.44
N ILE A 146 23.13 -0.86 11.96
CA ILE A 146 22.88 0.33 11.14
C ILE A 146 24.20 0.89 10.60
N LEU A 147 25.21 0.98 11.47
CA LEU A 147 26.52 1.53 11.12
C LEU A 147 27.23 0.67 10.07
N ASN A 148 27.09 -0.66 10.18
CA ASN A 148 27.73 -1.62 9.29
C ASN A 148 26.85 -2.02 8.09
N CYS A 149 25.64 -1.49 7.98
CA CYS A 149 24.65 -1.88 6.96
C CYS A 149 24.34 -3.38 6.95
N THR A 150 24.25 -4.01 8.13
CA THR A 150 23.89 -5.43 8.32
C THR A 150 22.47 -5.65 8.84
N TYR A 151 21.67 -4.59 8.91
CA TYR A 151 20.25 -4.64 9.27
C TYR A 151 19.40 -5.42 8.26
N GLN A 152 18.25 -5.91 8.70
CA GLN A 152 17.23 -6.52 7.85
C GLN A 152 16.43 -5.43 7.13
N GLU A 153 16.42 -5.43 5.79
CA GLU A 153 15.56 -4.52 5.02
C GLU A 153 14.09 -4.97 5.08
N LEU A 154 13.20 -4.06 5.44
CA LEU A 154 11.75 -4.29 5.54
C LEU A 154 11.01 -3.42 4.51
N PHE A 155 9.83 -3.86 4.08
CA PHE A 155 8.94 -3.15 3.15
C PHE A 155 9.70 -2.57 1.95
N THR A 156 10.51 -3.40 1.30
CA THR A 156 11.46 -2.95 0.27
C THR A 156 10.76 -2.61 -1.03
N ARG A 157 10.19 -3.60 -1.71
CA ARG A 157 9.56 -3.44 -3.02
C ARG A 157 8.43 -4.44 -3.21
N GLY A 158 7.66 -4.26 -4.27
CA GLY A 158 6.60 -5.17 -4.61
C GLY A 158 5.43 -5.12 -3.61
N GLY A 159 4.65 -6.19 -3.60
CA GLY A 159 3.48 -6.28 -2.75
C GLY A 159 2.65 -7.52 -3.00
N PHE A 160 1.49 -7.57 -2.36
CA PHE A 160 0.50 -8.60 -2.62
C PHE A 160 -0.91 -8.04 -2.60
N VAL A 161 -1.80 -8.73 -3.29
CA VAL A 161 -3.24 -8.44 -3.35
C VAL A 161 -4.01 -9.59 -2.72
N VAL A 162 -5.00 -9.27 -1.89
CA VAL A 162 -6.00 -10.20 -1.36
C VAL A 162 -7.38 -9.63 -1.66
N CYS A 163 -8.31 -10.47 -2.09
CA CYS A 163 -9.70 -10.07 -2.30
C CYS A 163 -10.59 -10.55 -1.15
N ASP A 164 -11.58 -9.73 -0.80
CA ASP A 164 -12.76 -10.19 -0.07
C ASP A 164 -13.44 -11.28 -0.91
N GLY A 165 -13.80 -12.40 -0.28
CA GLY A 165 -14.42 -13.53 -0.95
C GLY A 165 -15.75 -13.16 -1.62
N ALA A 166 -16.53 -12.27 -1.01
CA ALA A 166 -17.78 -11.80 -1.61
C ALA A 166 -17.52 -10.96 -2.88
N VAL A 167 -16.48 -10.13 -2.87
CA VAL A 167 -16.09 -9.38 -4.06
C VAL A 167 -15.58 -10.32 -5.13
N LEU A 168 -14.70 -11.27 -4.77
CA LEU A 168 -14.14 -12.25 -5.70
C LEU A 168 -15.23 -12.99 -6.51
N ASP A 169 -16.34 -13.34 -5.86
CA ASP A 169 -17.46 -14.05 -6.49
C ASP A 169 -18.19 -13.20 -7.54
N THR A 170 -18.16 -11.88 -7.40
CA THR A 170 -18.78 -10.94 -8.37
C THR A 170 -17.89 -10.66 -9.59
N LEU A 171 -16.62 -11.03 -9.54
CA LEU A 171 -15.67 -10.70 -10.59
C LEU A 171 -15.86 -11.57 -11.83
N THR A 172 -15.87 -10.91 -12.98
CA THR A 172 -15.84 -11.56 -14.30
C THR A 172 -14.42 -12.01 -14.68
N LEU A 173 -14.31 -12.87 -15.69
CA LEU A 173 -13.01 -13.29 -16.23
C LEU A 173 -12.16 -12.10 -16.70
N ASP A 174 -12.78 -11.05 -17.25
CA ASP A 174 -12.06 -9.86 -17.69
C ASP A 174 -11.45 -9.09 -16.52
N HIS A 175 -12.12 -9.07 -15.37
CA HIS A 175 -11.53 -8.51 -14.15
C HIS A 175 -10.30 -9.32 -13.69
N PHE A 176 -10.35 -10.66 -13.77
CA PHE A 176 -9.19 -11.51 -13.45
C PHE A 176 -8.01 -11.24 -14.37
N LYS A 177 -8.24 -11.22 -15.68
CA LYS A 177 -7.21 -10.90 -16.69
C LYS A 177 -6.59 -9.53 -16.45
N LYS A 178 -7.42 -8.54 -16.15
CA LYS A 178 -6.96 -7.18 -15.88
C LYS A 178 -6.16 -7.09 -14.58
N MET A 179 -6.57 -7.81 -13.54
CA MET A 179 -5.80 -7.88 -12.27
C MET A 179 -4.42 -8.48 -12.50
N VAL A 180 -4.35 -9.62 -13.21
CA VAL A 180 -3.08 -10.26 -13.57
C VAL A 180 -2.21 -9.33 -14.41
N SER A 181 -2.76 -8.68 -15.42
CA SER A 181 -2.02 -7.71 -16.24
C SER A 181 -1.43 -6.56 -15.41
N VAL A 182 -2.17 -6.05 -14.41
CA VAL A 182 -1.66 -5.02 -13.50
C VAL A 182 -0.51 -5.57 -12.64
N LEU A 183 -0.65 -6.79 -12.11
CA LEU A 183 0.39 -7.42 -11.28
C LEU A 183 1.65 -7.73 -12.07
N GLU A 184 1.54 -8.12 -13.34
CA GLU A 184 2.68 -8.32 -14.24
C GLU A 184 3.40 -7.00 -14.54
N GLU A 185 2.66 -5.91 -14.77
CA GLU A 185 3.24 -4.57 -14.99
C GLU A 185 4.00 -4.12 -13.73
N LEU A 186 3.39 -4.27 -12.56
CA LEU A 186 4.01 -3.99 -11.27
C LEU A 186 5.20 -4.93 -10.97
N GLY A 187 5.13 -6.16 -11.47
CA GLY A 187 6.14 -7.21 -11.37
C GLY A 187 7.51 -6.81 -11.93
N GLN A 188 7.55 -5.82 -12.83
CA GLN A 188 8.79 -5.31 -13.43
C GLN A 188 9.71 -4.66 -12.37
N ASN A 189 9.14 -4.09 -11.31
CA ASN A 189 9.88 -3.33 -10.29
C ASN A 189 9.81 -3.94 -8.88
N GLY A 190 9.29 -5.16 -8.74
CA GLY A 190 9.28 -5.90 -7.48
C GLY A 190 8.36 -7.12 -7.55
N LYS A 191 8.54 -8.09 -6.65
CA LYS A 191 7.69 -9.29 -6.65
C LYS A 191 6.25 -8.91 -6.25
N TRP A 192 5.29 -9.21 -7.12
CA TRP A 192 3.87 -9.03 -6.87
C TRP A 192 3.16 -10.38 -6.90
N LYS A 193 2.24 -10.57 -5.94
CA LYS A 193 1.48 -11.80 -5.77
C LYS A 193 0.01 -11.54 -5.58
N TRP A 194 -0.82 -12.38 -6.16
CA TRP A 194 -2.23 -12.45 -5.79
C TRP A 194 -2.43 -13.63 -4.83
N PHE A 195 -2.73 -13.33 -3.58
CA PHE A 195 -3.05 -14.35 -2.59
C PHE A 195 -4.55 -14.68 -2.60
N LEU A 196 -4.83 -15.97 -2.71
CA LEU A 196 -6.17 -16.54 -2.57
C LEU A 196 -6.26 -17.34 -1.28
N HIS A 197 -7.30 -17.13 -0.49
CA HIS A 197 -7.59 -18.02 0.64
C HIS A 197 -7.91 -19.42 0.12
N TYR A 198 -7.61 -20.44 0.93
CA TYR A 198 -7.85 -21.82 0.56
C TYR A 198 -9.32 -22.06 0.20
N LYS A 199 -10.25 -21.52 1.00
CA LYS A 199 -11.69 -21.66 0.75
C LYS A 199 -12.14 -21.01 -0.56
N ASP A 200 -11.50 -19.91 -0.96
CA ASP A 200 -11.86 -19.16 -2.16
C ASP A 200 -11.37 -19.92 -3.41
N CYS A 201 -10.15 -20.45 -3.36
CA CYS A 201 -9.63 -21.36 -4.38
C CYS A 201 -10.51 -22.62 -4.51
N ARG A 202 -10.91 -23.21 -3.38
CA ARG A 202 -11.82 -24.37 -3.37
C ARG A 202 -13.17 -24.03 -4.01
N ARG A 203 -13.76 -22.89 -3.66
CA ARG A 203 -15.04 -22.43 -4.23
C ARG A 203 -14.96 -22.21 -5.74
N LEU A 204 -13.89 -21.60 -6.25
CA LEU A 204 -13.65 -21.45 -7.69
C LEU A 204 -13.60 -22.81 -8.41
N LYS A 205 -12.94 -23.81 -7.82
CA LYS A 205 -12.88 -25.19 -8.36
C LYS A 205 -14.22 -25.91 -8.33
N GLU A 206 -15.04 -25.67 -7.32
CA GLU A 206 -16.39 -26.25 -7.22
C GLU A 206 -17.34 -25.60 -8.25
N ASN A 207 -17.31 -24.27 -8.38
CA ASN A 207 -18.09 -23.52 -9.37
C ASN A 207 -17.68 -23.85 -10.82
N GLY A 208 -16.41 -24.17 -11.05
CA GLY A 208 -15.92 -24.59 -12.37
C GLY A 208 -16.60 -25.85 -12.92
N ARG A 209 -17.30 -26.62 -12.09
CA ARG A 209 -18.08 -27.79 -12.50
C ARG A 209 -19.51 -27.45 -12.95
N THR A 210 -19.99 -26.24 -12.63
CA THR A 210 -21.38 -25.86 -12.82
C THR A 210 -21.63 -25.01 -14.06
N SER A 211 -20.65 -24.21 -14.50
CA SER A 211 -20.80 -23.35 -15.67
C SER A 211 -19.51 -23.26 -16.49
N ILE A 212 -19.65 -23.02 -17.80
CA ILE A 212 -18.50 -22.82 -18.71
C ILE A 212 -17.73 -21.56 -18.34
N GLU A 213 -18.44 -20.51 -17.89
CA GLU A 213 -17.82 -19.25 -17.47
C GLU A 213 -16.91 -19.48 -16.25
N ASP A 214 -17.43 -20.15 -15.23
CA ASP A 214 -16.67 -20.43 -14.00
C ASP A 214 -15.55 -21.43 -14.25
N HIS A 215 -15.74 -22.40 -15.14
CA HIS A 215 -14.68 -23.31 -15.58
C HIS A 215 -13.52 -22.51 -16.20
N THR A 216 -13.85 -21.52 -17.02
CA THR A 216 -12.84 -20.68 -17.68
C THR A 216 -12.10 -19.81 -16.66
N LYS A 217 -12.81 -19.27 -15.65
CA LYS A 217 -12.18 -18.54 -14.53
C LYS A 217 -11.25 -19.44 -13.72
N GLN A 218 -11.69 -20.64 -13.38
CA GLN A 218 -10.88 -21.61 -12.64
C GLN A 218 -9.62 -21.98 -13.44
N HIS A 219 -9.77 -22.36 -14.71
CA HIS A 219 -8.63 -22.71 -15.55
C HIS A 219 -7.64 -21.55 -15.69
N PHE A 220 -8.14 -20.31 -15.82
CA PHE A 220 -7.28 -19.13 -15.84
C PHE A 220 -6.46 -18.98 -14.55
N ILE A 221 -7.10 -19.17 -13.38
CA ILE A 221 -6.40 -19.15 -12.09
C ILE A 221 -5.35 -20.26 -12.01
N ASP A 222 -5.67 -21.49 -12.44
CA ASP A 222 -4.72 -22.61 -12.44
C ASP A 222 -3.47 -22.26 -13.29
N CYS A 223 -3.64 -21.67 -14.47
CA CYS A 223 -2.52 -21.15 -15.29
C CYS A 223 -1.72 -20.05 -14.57
N CYS A 224 -2.39 -19.12 -13.88
CA CYS A 224 -1.71 -18.08 -13.12
C CYS A 224 -0.95 -18.61 -11.89
N GLN A 225 -1.37 -19.75 -11.33
CA GLN A 225 -0.61 -20.45 -10.28
C GLN A 225 0.66 -21.07 -10.85
N GLU A 226 0.58 -21.72 -12.02
CA GLU A 226 1.75 -22.28 -12.71
C GLU A 226 2.76 -21.18 -13.09
N ALA A 227 2.28 -19.98 -13.41
CA ALA A 227 3.10 -18.80 -13.71
C ALA A 227 3.67 -18.08 -12.46
N ASP A 228 3.45 -18.59 -11.25
CA ASP A 228 3.86 -17.98 -9.98
C ASP A 228 3.23 -16.59 -9.71
N ILE A 229 2.11 -16.23 -10.36
CA ILE A 229 1.41 -14.96 -10.15
C ILE A 229 0.40 -15.07 -9.00
N VAL A 230 -0.35 -16.18 -8.99
CA VAL A 230 -1.35 -16.49 -7.96
C VAL A 230 -0.78 -17.52 -6.99
N GLU A 231 -0.98 -17.31 -5.70
CA GLU A 231 -0.58 -18.25 -4.66
C GLU A 231 -1.74 -18.49 -3.69
N VAL A 232 -1.98 -19.76 -3.37
CA VAL A 232 -3.05 -20.15 -2.46
C VAL A 232 -2.46 -20.25 -1.06
N LEU A 233 -3.03 -19.47 -0.15
CA LEU A 233 -2.63 -19.48 1.25
C LEU A 233 -2.94 -20.84 1.90
N PRO A 234 -2.10 -21.32 2.82
CA PRO A 234 -2.42 -22.47 3.65
C PRO A 234 -3.75 -22.27 4.39
N TYR A 235 -4.44 -23.37 4.68
CA TYR A 235 -5.68 -23.34 5.45
C TYR A 235 -5.47 -22.63 6.81
N HIS A 236 -6.33 -21.66 7.13
CA HIS A 236 -6.24 -20.87 8.36
C HIS A 236 -7.62 -20.36 8.81
N GLU A 237 -7.65 -19.45 9.79
CA GLU A 237 -8.88 -19.01 10.46
C GLU A 237 -9.94 -18.45 9.50
N CYS A 238 -9.54 -17.76 8.42
CA CYS A 238 -10.46 -17.25 7.41
C CYS A 238 -11.20 -18.36 6.63
N ASP A 239 -10.66 -19.58 6.64
CA ASP A 239 -11.18 -20.76 5.96
C ASP A 239 -12.10 -21.62 6.84
N LEU A 240 -12.32 -21.23 8.10
CA LEU A 240 -13.22 -21.93 9.02
C LEU A 240 -14.67 -21.78 8.57
N ILE A 241 -15.35 -22.91 8.39
CA ILE A 241 -16.77 -22.96 7.98
C ILE A 241 -17.68 -22.38 9.09
N SER A 242 -17.26 -22.52 10.36
CA SER A 242 -18.02 -21.99 11.51
C SER A 242 -18.05 -20.47 11.58
N GLN A 243 -17.21 -19.78 10.81
CA GLN A 243 -17.13 -18.33 10.82
C GLN A 243 -17.91 -17.76 9.62
N GLU A 244 -19.03 -17.06 9.91
CA GLU A 244 -19.88 -16.47 8.87
C GLU A 244 -19.13 -15.45 8.00
N ARG A 245 -18.17 -14.71 8.59
CA ARG A 245 -17.32 -13.73 7.88
C ARG A 245 -15.88 -13.80 8.35
N PRO A 246 -14.90 -13.94 7.43
CA PRO A 246 -13.49 -13.92 7.79
C PRO A 246 -13.05 -12.65 8.50
N ASP A 247 -12.14 -12.81 9.45
CA ASP A 247 -11.38 -11.70 9.99
C ASP A 247 -10.21 -11.38 9.02
N TYR A 248 -10.56 -10.73 7.90
CA TYR A 248 -9.56 -10.29 6.92
C TYR A 248 -8.56 -9.29 7.51
N PHE A 249 -8.98 -8.50 8.51
CA PHE A 249 -8.10 -7.52 9.15
C PHE A 249 -6.93 -8.23 9.85
N SER A 250 -7.22 -9.14 10.78
CA SER A 250 -6.16 -9.91 11.46
C SER A 250 -5.32 -10.75 10.49
N CYS A 251 -5.95 -11.34 9.47
CA CYS A 251 -5.25 -12.09 8.43
C CYS A 251 -4.22 -11.23 7.68
N LEU A 252 -4.62 -10.04 7.21
CA LEU A 252 -3.74 -9.15 6.47
C LEU A 252 -2.61 -8.58 7.32
N LEU A 253 -2.85 -8.31 8.61
CA LEU A 253 -1.78 -7.95 9.54
C LEU A 253 -0.73 -9.06 9.64
N ARG A 254 -1.15 -10.32 9.76
CA ARG A 254 -0.26 -11.47 9.79
C ARG A 254 0.49 -11.64 8.46
N LEU A 255 -0.19 -11.49 7.33
CA LEU A 255 0.43 -11.59 6.00
C LEU A 255 1.50 -10.51 5.78
N GLN A 256 1.29 -9.27 6.26
CA GLN A 256 2.32 -8.23 6.20
C GLN A 256 3.59 -8.62 6.97
N VAL A 257 3.45 -9.30 8.11
CA VAL A 257 4.59 -9.78 8.89
C VAL A 257 5.28 -10.95 8.20
N GLN A 258 4.52 -11.89 7.66
CA GLN A 258 5.07 -13.06 6.94
C GLN A 258 5.78 -12.67 5.65
N HIS A 259 5.26 -11.66 4.94
CA HIS A 259 5.84 -11.11 3.72
C HIS A 259 6.45 -9.74 3.99
N ILE A 260 7.33 -9.66 4.99
CA ILE A 260 7.87 -8.39 5.50
C ILE A 260 8.65 -7.57 4.45
N THR A 261 9.14 -8.20 3.39
CA THR A 261 9.82 -7.53 2.28
C THR A 261 8.85 -6.91 1.27
N ALA A 262 7.59 -7.38 1.20
CA ALA A 262 6.57 -6.80 0.33
C ALA A 262 6.16 -5.44 0.89
N ARG A 263 6.39 -4.38 0.11
CA ARG A 263 6.11 -3.01 0.55
C ARG A 263 4.61 -2.78 0.74
N PHE A 264 3.80 -3.23 -0.21
CA PHE A 264 2.37 -2.97 -0.21
C PHE A 264 1.54 -4.24 0.05
N ALA A 265 0.59 -4.13 0.97
CA ALA A 265 -0.51 -5.08 1.12
C ALA A 265 -1.78 -4.40 0.63
N VAL A 266 -2.42 -4.97 -0.39
CA VAL A 266 -3.64 -4.42 -0.99
C VAL A 266 -4.81 -5.34 -0.69
N PHE A 267 -5.89 -4.78 -0.15
CA PHE A 267 -7.13 -5.48 0.12
C PHE A 267 -8.24 -4.96 -0.78
N ILE A 268 -8.76 -5.82 -1.64
CA ILE A 268 -9.88 -5.49 -2.53
C ILE A 268 -11.19 -5.82 -1.84
N THR A 269 -11.98 -4.80 -1.53
CA THR A 269 -13.29 -4.92 -0.88
C THR A 269 -14.25 -3.82 -1.36
N ASP A 270 -15.55 -4.09 -1.33
CA ASP A 270 -16.58 -3.08 -1.66
C ASP A 270 -16.72 -2.01 -0.58
N LYS A 271 -16.25 -2.28 0.64
CA LYS A 271 -16.34 -1.39 1.80
C LYS A 271 -14.94 -1.11 2.35
N PRO A 272 -14.13 -0.28 1.68
CA PRO A 272 -12.82 0.08 2.19
C PRO A 272 -12.97 0.88 3.49
N GLU A 273 -12.31 0.42 4.56
CA GLU A 273 -12.30 1.10 5.85
C GLU A 273 -10.93 1.73 6.13
N ASP A 274 -10.92 2.93 6.69
CA ASP A 274 -9.68 3.66 7.02
C ASP A 274 -8.79 2.92 8.03
N THR A 275 -9.37 2.03 8.84
CA THR A 275 -8.65 1.22 9.84
C THR A 275 -7.55 0.38 9.21
N PHE A 276 -7.74 -0.12 7.98
CA PHE A 276 -6.72 -0.84 7.23
C PHE A 276 -5.51 0.06 6.93
N GLY A 277 -5.77 1.29 6.47
CA GLY A 277 -4.72 2.26 6.15
C GLY A 277 -3.87 2.65 7.36
N LYS A 278 -4.49 2.76 8.54
CA LYS A 278 -3.77 3.01 9.81
C LYS A 278 -2.73 1.94 10.12
N HIS A 279 -2.89 0.72 9.58
CA HIS A 279 -2.01 -0.42 9.79
C HIS A 279 -1.21 -0.82 8.54
N GLY A 280 -1.07 0.09 7.57
CA GLY A 280 -0.22 -0.13 6.39
C GLY A 280 -0.86 -0.89 5.24
N ILE A 281 -2.17 -1.15 5.30
CA ILE A 281 -2.91 -1.90 4.27
C ILE A 281 -3.70 -0.93 3.38
N LEU A 282 -3.52 -1.05 2.08
CA LEU A 282 -4.30 -0.30 1.09
C LEU A 282 -5.63 -1.01 0.82
N ALA A 283 -6.69 -0.63 1.53
CA ALA A 283 -8.04 -1.08 1.24
C ALA A 283 -8.65 -0.24 0.10
N THR A 284 -9.19 -0.90 -0.92
CA THR A 284 -9.81 -0.24 -2.09
C THR A 284 -10.83 -1.15 -2.76
N ASN A 285 -11.73 -0.60 -3.57
CA ASN A 285 -12.59 -1.42 -4.42
C ASN A 285 -11.88 -1.75 -5.75
N ILE A 286 -12.40 -2.73 -6.48
CA ILE A 286 -11.78 -3.23 -7.70
C ILE A 286 -11.67 -2.17 -8.82
N ASN A 287 -12.68 -1.29 -8.94
CA ASN A 287 -12.71 -0.26 -9.95
C ASN A 287 -11.67 0.83 -9.68
N THR A 288 -11.57 1.26 -8.43
CA THR A 288 -10.55 2.22 -7.97
C THR A 288 -9.15 1.62 -8.10
N PHE A 289 -8.96 0.34 -7.74
CA PHE A 289 -7.71 -0.37 -7.99
C PHE A 289 -7.32 -0.27 -9.47
N PHE A 290 -8.19 -0.67 -10.39
CA PHE A 290 -7.89 -0.55 -11.81
C PHE A 290 -7.65 0.88 -12.26
N TYR A 291 -8.40 1.85 -11.73
CA TYR A 291 -8.20 3.26 -12.08
C TYR A 291 -6.81 3.77 -11.69
N ILE A 292 -6.31 3.38 -10.50
CA ILE A 292 -4.95 3.71 -10.05
C ILE A 292 -3.91 3.25 -11.08
N PHE A 293 -4.10 2.06 -11.65
CA PHE A 293 -3.13 1.46 -12.58
C PHE A 293 -3.40 1.78 -14.06
N GLN A 294 -4.59 2.30 -14.41
CA GLN A 294 -5.01 2.58 -15.78
C GLN A 294 -4.32 3.78 -16.47
N SER A 295 -3.44 4.50 -15.79
CA SER A 295 -2.85 5.72 -16.35
C SER A 295 -1.67 5.42 -17.29
N VAL A 296 -2.05 5.21 -18.55
CA VAL A 296 -1.41 5.54 -19.85
C VAL A 296 -0.17 4.73 -20.29
N LYS A 297 -0.40 3.76 -21.19
CA LYS A 297 0.49 3.49 -22.32
C LYS A 297 0.64 4.81 -23.09
N THR A 298 1.70 5.57 -22.84
CA THR A 298 2.21 6.55 -23.81
C THR A 298 3.18 5.85 -24.73
#